data_AF-A0AA38GPY1-F1
#
_entry.id   AF-A0AA38GPY1-F1
#
_cell.length_a   1.000
_cell.length_b   1.000
_cell.length_c   1.000
_cell.angle_alpha   90.00
_cell.angle_beta   90.00
_cell.angle_gamma   90.00
#
_symmetry.space_group_name_H-M   'P 1'
#
loop_
_entity.id
_entity.type
_entity.pdbx_description
1 polymer ?
#
loop_
_entity_poly.entity_id
_entity_poly.type
_entity_poly.pdbx_seq_one_letter_code
_entity_poly.pdbx_strand_id
1 'polypeptide(L)'
;TEFCSECERVLPDKGVGSSECQHCSIRLLRQRSPASKRVYKLLLSVATDKRVMIVICFDKPAKVLMGCSADELFDFSCANPFALEAAERILEGQMFQMVLRKPRSGNAQHMRIDSIMPLASDFQPPIHIFCTDKGASNDEHFLSDFFVAAVNF
;
A
#
# COMPACT_ATOMS: atom_id res chain seq x y z
N THR A 1 26.03 -25.75 10.43
CA THR A 1 25.63 -24.45 9.88
C THR A 1 24.16 -24.25 10.16
N GLU A 2 23.83 -23.46 11.17
CA GLU A 2 22.44 -23.10 11.48
C GLU A 2 22.05 -21.85 10.69
N PHE A 3 20.77 -21.74 10.32
CA PHE A 3 20.24 -20.63 9.52
C PHE A 3 19.16 -19.90 10.30
N CYS A 4 19.09 -18.57 10.14
CA CYS A 4 18.04 -17.77 10.76
C CYS A 4 16.69 -18.05 10.08
N SER A 5 15.65 -18.36 10.87
CA SER A 5 14.30 -18.63 10.37
C SER A 5 13.63 -17.46 9.64
N GLU A 6 14.10 -16.22 9.89
CA GLU A 6 13.49 -14.99 9.35
C GLU A 6 14.19 -14.46 8.08
N CYS A 7 15.48 -14.74 7.91
CA CYS A 7 16.27 -14.15 6.82
C CYS A 7 17.21 -15.14 6.12
N GLU A 8 17.14 -16.42 6.50
CA GLU A 8 17.86 -17.55 5.91
C GLU A 8 19.39 -17.40 5.82
N ARG A 9 19.96 -16.43 6.56
CA ARG A 9 21.42 -16.28 6.66
C ARG A 9 22.01 -17.27 7.65
N VAL A 10 23.23 -17.71 7.34
CA VAL A 10 24.07 -18.54 8.20
C VAL A 10 24.37 -17.81 9.52
N LEU A 11 24.01 -18.44 10.63
CA LEU A 11 24.30 -17.94 11.98
C LEU A 11 25.78 -18.19 12.34
N PRO A 12 26.41 -17.27 13.10
CA PRO A 12 27.79 -17.42 13.51
C PRO A 12 27.94 -18.63 14.44
N ASP A 13 28.72 -19.60 13.98
CA ASP A 13 28.99 -20.84 14.70
C ASP A 13 30.07 -20.57 15.76
N LYS A 14 29.67 -20.29 17.01
CA LYS A 14 30.43 -20.61 18.24
C LYS A 14 29.77 -20.11 19.53
N GLY A 15 29.31 -21.08 20.32
CA GLY A 15 29.83 -21.29 21.68
C GLY A 15 29.22 -20.54 22.86
N VAL A 16 28.37 -19.53 22.69
CA VAL A 16 27.70 -18.86 23.83
C VAL A 16 26.27 -18.45 23.47
N GLY A 17 25.30 -19.30 23.82
CA GLY A 17 24.01 -18.93 24.41
C GLY A 17 23.06 -17.90 23.75
N SER A 18 23.29 -17.40 22.54
CA SER A 18 22.33 -16.49 21.89
C SER A 18 22.01 -16.95 20.46
N SER A 19 20.86 -17.58 20.29
CA SER A 19 20.24 -17.94 19.00
C SER A 19 19.69 -16.73 18.24
N GLU A 20 20.26 -15.54 18.45
CA GLU A 20 19.74 -14.30 17.91
C GLU A 20 20.56 -13.90 16.68
N CYS A 21 19.89 -13.83 15.53
CA CYS A 21 20.52 -13.32 14.32
C CYS A 21 20.87 -11.84 14.51
N GLN A 22 22.16 -11.50 14.54
CA GLN A 22 22.60 -10.10 14.67
C GLN A 22 22.03 -9.18 13.59
N HIS A 23 21.75 -9.72 12.39
CA HIS A 23 21.11 -8.94 11.34
C HIS A 23 19.66 -8.58 11.67
N CYS A 24 18.90 -9.51 12.27
CA CYS A 24 17.54 -9.28 12.75
C CYS A 24 17.52 -8.49 14.06
N SER A 25 18.47 -8.69 14.97
CA SER A 25 18.58 -7.90 16.20
C SER A 25 18.98 -6.46 15.93
N ILE A 26 19.80 -6.20 14.90
CA ILE A 26 20.06 -4.84 14.39
C ILE A 26 18.79 -4.24 13.76
N ARG A 27 17.89 -5.02 13.15
CA ARG A 27 16.56 -4.51 12.73
C ARG A 27 15.69 -4.14 13.94
N LEU A 28 15.70 -4.93 15.01
CA LEU A 28 14.99 -4.62 16.25
C LEU A 28 15.57 -3.39 16.97
N LEU A 29 16.89 -3.23 17.03
CA LEU A 29 17.56 -2.08 17.64
C LEU A 29 17.50 -0.80 16.77
N ARG A 30 17.33 -0.92 15.44
CA ARG A 30 17.10 0.21 14.53
C ARG A 30 15.66 0.71 14.51
N GLN A 31 14.75 0.14 15.31
CA GLN A 31 13.44 0.77 15.58
C GLN A 31 13.56 2.14 16.29
N ARG A 32 14.78 2.61 16.62
CA ARG A 32 15.05 3.89 17.28
C ARG A 32 15.94 4.89 16.51
N SER A 33 16.19 4.70 15.21
CA SER A 33 16.62 5.81 14.35
C SER A 33 15.41 6.71 14.03
N PRO A 34 15.55 8.03 13.81
CA PRO A 34 14.42 8.89 13.49
C PRO A 34 13.75 8.27 12.27
N ALA A 35 12.51 7.79 12.44
CA ALA A 35 11.81 7.02 11.42
C ALA A 35 11.92 7.80 10.12
N SER A 36 12.62 7.24 9.13
CA SER A 36 12.62 7.80 7.78
C SER A 36 11.16 7.75 7.34
N LYS A 37 10.47 8.88 7.39
CA LYS A 37 9.04 8.97 7.11
C LYS A 37 8.76 8.36 5.76
N ARG A 38 8.00 7.25 5.73
CA ARG A 38 7.62 6.64 4.47
C ARG A 38 6.57 7.52 3.80
N VAL A 39 6.62 7.54 2.47
CA VAL A 39 5.70 8.31 1.64
C VAL A 39 5.17 7.41 0.54
N TYR A 40 3.90 7.56 0.22
CA TYR A 40 3.31 6.77 -0.86
C TYR A 40 3.77 7.21 -2.24
N LYS A 41 3.94 6.19 -3.10
CA LYS A 41 4.08 6.30 -4.55
C LYS A 41 3.31 5.13 -5.17
N LEU A 42 2.00 5.30 -5.36
CA LEU A 42 1.14 4.27 -5.92
C LEU A 42 1.02 4.45 -7.44
N LEU A 43 1.07 3.35 -8.19
CA LEU A 43 0.73 3.32 -9.61
C LEU A 43 -0.71 2.80 -9.74
N LEU A 44 -1.59 3.67 -10.24
CA LEU A 44 -3.01 3.36 -10.38
C LEU A 44 -3.35 3.27 -11.86
N SER A 45 -3.96 2.16 -12.26
CA SER A 45 -4.67 2.05 -13.52
C SER A 45 -6.05 2.64 -13.33
N VAL A 46 -6.33 3.74 -14.02
CA VAL A 46 -7.62 4.44 -13.93
C VAL A 46 -8.35 4.30 -15.25
N ALA A 47 -9.50 3.64 -15.22
CA ALA A 47 -10.43 3.60 -16.34
C ALA A 47 -11.22 4.90 -16.40
N THR A 48 -11.41 5.45 -17.60
CA THR A 48 -12.29 6.58 -17.91
C THR A 48 -13.28 6.15 -18.98
N ASP A 49 -14.30 6.96 -19.25
CA ASP A 49 -15.28 6.76 -20.33
C ASP A 49 -14.63 6.46 -21.70
N LYS A 50 -13.42 6.98 -21.94
CA LYS A 50 -12.73 6.89 -23.24
C LYS A 50 -11.60 5.88 -23.27
N ARG A 51 -10.93 5.63 -22.14
CA ARG A 51 -9.70 4.84 -22.10
C ARG A 51 -9.27 4.50 -20.68
N VAL A 52 -8.39 3.51 -20.57
CA VAL A 52 -7.62 3.23 -19.36
C VAL A 52 -6.27 3.94 -19.44
N MET A 53 -5.82 4.53 -18.33
CA MET A 53 -4.52 5.16 -18.25
C MET A 53 -3.84 4.93 -16.89
N ILE A 54 -2.52 4.82 -16.90
CA ILE A 54 -1.73 4.69 -15.68
C ILE A 54 -1.38 6.08 -15.15
N VAL A 55 -1.74 6.34 -13.89
CA VAL A 55 -1.47 7.57 -13.16
C VAL A 55 -0.67 7.28 -11.90
N ILE A 56 0.05 8.28 -11.39
CA ILE A 56 0.82 8.17 -10.17
C ILE A 56 0.17 8.95 -9.03
N CYS A 57 -0.04 8.29 -7.90
CA CYS A 57 -0.59 8.86 -6.68
C CYS A 57 0.51 9.01 -5.63
N PHE A 58 0.77 10.25 -5.21
CA PHE A 58 1.77 10.54 -4.18
C PHE A 58 1.11 10.74 -2.81
N ASP A 59 1.92 10.69 -1.76
CA ASP A 59 1.57 10.76 -0.34
C ASP A 59 0.18 11.34 0.04
N LYS A 60 -0.11 12.61 -0.23
CA LYS A 60 -1.37 13.25 0.22
C LYS A 60 -2.64 12.58 -0.32
N PRO A 61 -2.88 12.51 -1.65
CA PRO A 61 -4.04 11.79 -2.18
C PRO A 61 -3.99 10.28 -1.89
N ALA A 62 -2.80 9.68 -1.80
CA ALA A 62 -2.69 8.26 -1.44
C ALA A 62 -3.16 7.97 -0.01
N LYS A 63 -2.94 8.88 0.94
CA LYS A 63 -3.49 8.77 2.31
C LYS A 63 -5.01 8.80 2.35
N VAL A 64 -5.64 9.54 1.43
CA VAL A 64 -7.11 9.54 1.30
C VAL A 64 -7.60 8.18 0.79
N LEU A 65 -6.90 7.60 -0.20
CA LEU A 65 -7.22 6.27 -0.71
C LEU A 65 -7.07 5.18 0.34
N MET A 66 -5.92 5.16 1.03
CA MET A 66 -5.59 4.08 1.99
C MET A 66 -6.22 4.29 3.36
N GLY A 67 -6.58 5.53 3.71
CA GLY A 67 -7.12 5.94 5.02
C GLY A 67 -6.07 6.10 6.12
N CYS A 68 -4.80 5.82 5.82
CA CYS A 68 -3.70 5.86 6.77
C CYS A 68 -2.42 6.39 6.12
N SER A 69 -1.36 6.59 6.91
CA SER A 69 -0.02 6.91 6.44
C SER A 69 0.72 5.68 5.93
N ALA A 70 1.74 5.91 5.09
CA ALA A 70 2.56 4.85 4.52
C ALA A 70 3.31 4.04 5.59
N ASP A 71 3.66 4.67 6.72
CA ASP A 71 4.26 3.98 7.86
C ASP A 71 3.25 3.01 8.51
N GLU A 72 2.03 3.47 8.78
CA GLU A 72 0.97 2.64 9.37
C GLU A 72 0.58 1.45 8.48
N LEU A 73 0.42 1.68 7.17
CA LEU A 73 0.12 0.59 6.24
C LEU A 73 1.29 -0.41 6.15
N PHE A 74 2.53 0.08 6.15
CA PHE A 74 3.71 -0.79 6.13
C PHE A 74 3.75 -1.67 7.38
N ASP A 75 3.60 -1.07 8.56
CA ASP A 75 3.59 -1.80 9.83
C ASP A 75 2.44 -2.82 9.88
N PHE A 76 1.25 -2.45 9.37
CA PHE A 76 0.11 -3.36 9.25
C PHE A 76 0.39 -4.52 8.29
N SER A 77 1.01 -4.25 7.13
CA SER A 77 1.34 -5.26 6.13
C SER A 77 2.42 -6.24 6.60
N CYS A 78 3.34 -5.81 7.47
CA CYS A 78 4.29 -6.70 8.10
C CYS A 78 3.61 -7.72 9.03
N ALA A 79 2.49 -7.34 9.66
CA ALA A 79 1.70 -8.24 10.50
C ALA A 79 0.65 -9.05 9.71
N ASN A 80 0.28 -8.59 8.51
CA ASN A 80 -0.82 -9.15 7.71
C ASN A 80 -0.35 -9.34 6.24
N PRO A 81 0.11 -10.53 5.85
CA PRO A 81 0.79 -10.77 4.57
C PRO A 81 -0.07 -10.54 3.33
N PHE A 82 -1.40 -10.47 3.47
CA PHE A 82 -2.35 -10.23 2.37
C PHE A 82 -2.98 -8.83 2.40
N ALA A 83 -2.54 -7.93 3.29
CA ALA A 83 -3.16 -6.63 3.45
C ALA A 83 -3.07 -5.75 2.19
N LEU A 84 -1.98 -5.83 1.44
CA LEU A 84 -1.83 -5.04 0.21
C LEU A 84 -2.72 -5.57 -0.91
N GLU A 85 -2.79 -6.89 -1.09
CA GLU A 85 -3.69 -7.53 -2.06
C GLU A 85 -5.16 -7.27 -1.71
N ALA A 86 -5.52 -7.36 -0.43
CA ALA A 86 -6.86 -7.00 0.02
C ALA A 86 -7.18 -5.52 -0.23
N ALA A 87 -6.20 -4.62 -0.05
CA ALA A 87 -6.39 -3.19 -0.35
C ALA A 87 -6.61 -2.96 -1.84
N GLU A 88 -5.92 -3.70 -2.70
CA GLU A 88 -6.13 -3.65 -4.15
C GLU A 88 -7.58 -4.02 -4.49
N ARG A 89 -8.07 -5.16 -3.99
CA ARG A 89 -9.45 -5.61 -4.24
C ARG A 89 -10.51 -4.65 -3.70
N ILE A 90 -10.27 -4.06 -2.53
CA ILE A 90 -11.16 -3.05 -1.95
C ILE A 90 -11.25 -1.82 -2.85
N LEU A 91 -10.13 -1.40 -3.45
CA LEU A 91 -10.05 -0.21 -4.30
C LEU A 91 -10.49 -0.50 -5.74
N GLU A 92 -10.41 -1.75 -6.18
CA GLU A 92 -10.91 -2.18 -7.47
C GLU A 92 -12.43 -1.93 -7.57
N GLY A 93 -12.87 -1.46 -8.73
CA GLY A 93 -14.25 -1.02 -8.96
C GLY A 93 -14.63 0.31 -8.30
N GLN A 94 -13.82 0.84 -7.37
CA GLN A 94 -14.18 2.04 -6.62
C GLN A 94 -14.06 3.32 -7.43
N MET A 95 -15.03 4.19 -7.20
CA MET A 95 -15.29 5.41 -7.92
C MET A 95 -14.71 6.64 -7.26
N PHE A 96 -13.91 7.41 -8.00
CA PHE A 96 -13.32 8.64 -7.48
C PHE A 96 -13.39 9.81 -8.46
N GLN A 97 -13.64 10.99 -7.91
CA GLN A 97 -13.33 12.25 -8.57
C GLN A 97 -11.84 12.55 -8.38
N MET A 98 -11.11 12.76 -9.47
CA MET A 98 -9.67 13.01 -9.43
C MET A 98 -9.30 14.27 -10.20
N VAL A 99 -8.32 15.02 -9.68
CA VAL A 99 -7.67 16.13 -10.39
C VAL A 99 -6.29 15.65 -10.84
N LEU A 100 -6.08 15.58 -12.15
CA LEU A 100 -4.82 15.10 -12.75
C LEU A 100 -3.96 16.28 -13.23
N ARG A 101 -2.66 16.19 -13.00
CA ARG A 101 -1.65 17.16 -13.43
C ARG A 101 -0.66 16.49 -14.37
N LYS A 102 -0.21 17.24 -15.37
CA LYS A 102 0.92 16.81 -16.19
C LYS A 102 2.19 16.68 -15.32
N PRO A 103 3.08 15.74 -15.66
CA PRO A 103 4.37 15.63 -15.00
C PRO A 103 5.17 16.95 -15.11
N ARG A 104 5.87 17.31 -14.04
CA ARG A 104 6.68 18.55 -13.97
C ARG A 104 7.99 18.46 -14.76
N SER A 105 8.51 17.26 -14.98
CA SER A 105 9.74 17.02 -15.74
C SER A 105 9.41 16.30 -17.04
N GLY A 106 10.11 16.66 -18.13
CA GLY A 106 9.87 16.11 -19.46
C GLY A 106 10.09 14.60 -19.60
N ASN A 107 10.75 13.97 -18.61
CA ASN A 107 11.04 12.54 -18.61
C ASN A 107 10.00 11.69 -17.88
N ALA A 108 9.09 12.30 -17.11
CA ALA A 108 8.04 11.56 -16.41
C ALA A 108 6.87 11.30 -17.37
N GLN A 109 6.49 10.03 -17.50
CA GLN A 109 5.50 9.58 -18.50
C GLN A 109 4.06 9.57 -17.96
N HIS A 110 3.89 9.44 -16.64
CA HIS A 110 2.58 9.29 -16.02
C HIS A 110 2.03 10.63 -15.53
N MET A 111 0.71 10.82 -15.72
CA MET A 111 -0.01 11.91 -15.06
C MET A 111 -0.02 11.70 -13.56
N ARG A 112 0.03 12.80 -12.82
CA ARG A 112 0.04 12.80 -11.36
C ARG A 112 -1.33 13.18 -10.82
N ILE A 113 -1.79 12.46 -9.80
CA ILE A 113 -2.96 12.86 -9.01
C ILE A 113 -2.57 14.00 -8.06
N ASP A 114 -3.31 15.11 -8.14
CA ASP A 114 -3.19 16.28 -7.26
C ASP A 114 -4.18 16.20 -6.10
N SER A 115 -5.41 15.75 -6.39
CA SER A 115 -6.49 15.55 -5.43
C SER A 115 -7.35 14.36 -5.85
N ILE A 116 -7.94 13.69 -4.86
CA ILE A 116 -8.85 12.56 -5.02
C ILE A 116 -9.95 12.62 -3.98
N MET A 117 -11.19 12.29 -4.37
CA MET A 117 -12.33 12.13 -3.48
C MET A 117 -13.18 10.94 -3.93
N PRO A 118 -13.61 10.06 -3.01
CA PRO A 118 -14.57 9.02 -3.34
C PRO A 118 -15.91 9.65 -3.72
N LEU A 119 -16.58 9.07 -4.71
CA LEU A 119 -17.92 9.50 -5.10
C LEU A 119 -19.01 8.79 -4.29
N ALA A 120 -18.73 7.57 -3.84
CA ALA A 120 -19.61 6.83 -2.95
C ALA A 120 -19.51 7.39 -1.53
N SER A 121 -20.64 7.75 -0.92
CA SER A 121 -20.71 8.33 0.43
C SER A 121 -20.38 7.33 1.54
N ASP A 122 -20.54 6.05 1.25
CA ASP A 122 -20.26 4.91 2.13
C ASP A 122 -18.87 4.32 1.92
N PHE A 123 -18.07 4.87 1.00
CA PHE A 123 -16.69 4.43 0.77
C PHE A 123 -15.90 4.36 2.08
N GLN A 124 -15.38 3.17 2.38
CA GLN A 124 -14.46 2.96 3.49
C GLN A 124 -13.06 2.70 2.94
N PRO A 125 -12.05 3.50 3.34
CA PRO A 125 -10.67 3.21 2.99
C PRO A 125 -10.23 1.83 3.49
N PRO A 126 -9.28 1.15 2.81
CA PRO A 126 -8.82 -0.18 3.17
C PRO A 126 -8.44 -0.34 4.64
N ILE A 127 -7.76 0.64 5.24
CA ILE A 127 -7.35 0.52 6.65
C ILE A 127 -8.55 0.46 7.61
N HIS A 128 -9.65 1.17 7.31
CA HIS A 128 -10.84 1.11 8.15
C HIS A 128 -11.45 -0.28 8.07
N ILE A 129 -11.54 -0.82 6.86
CA ILE A 129 -12.03 -2.19 6.61
C ILE A 129 -11.13 -3.19 7.33
N PHE A 130 -9.81 -3.07 7.27
CA PHE A 130 -8.90 -3.98 7.97
C PHE A 130 -9.04 -3.94 9.50
N CYS A 131 -9.37 -2.77 10.04
CA CYS A 131 -9.60 -2.61 11.47
C CYS A 131 -11.00 -3.09 11.91
N THR A 132 -11.99 -3.08 11.02
CA THR A 132 -13.36 -3.58 11.29
C THR A 132 -13.51 -5.07 11.00
N ASP A 133 -12.87 -5.57 9.94
CA ASP A 133 -13.00 -6.94 9.42
C ASP A 133 -11.97 -7.88 10.06
N LYS A 134 -12.18 -8.14 11.36
CA LYS A 134 -11.91 -9.49 11.87
C LYS A 134 -12.91 -10.54 11.33
N GLY A 135 -13.70 -10.25 10.30
CA GLY A 135 -14.55 -11.23 9.62
C GLY A 135 -15.31 -10.69 8.41
N ALA A 136 -15.28 -11.52 7.35
CA ALA A 136 -16.23 -11.66 6.25
C ALA A 136 -15.88 -11.02 4.89
N SER A 137 -15.67 -11.91 3.91
CA SER A 137 -15.65 -11.70 2.47
C SER A 137 -17.06 -11.81 1.88
N ASN A 138 -17.34 -11.10 0.77
CA ASN A 138 -17.69 -11.70 -0.54
C ASN A 138 -18.24 -10.68 -1.55
N ASP A 139 -18.08 -11.09 -2.81
CA ASP A 139 -18.36 -10.52 -4.12
C ASP A 139 -19.76 -9.92 -4.38
N GLU A 140 -19.88 -8.96 -5.32
CA GLU A 140 -20.50 -9.14 -6.66
C GLU A 140 -20.76 -7.82 -7.44
N HIS A 141 -20.96 -8.00 -8.75
CA HIS A 141 -21.01 -7.07 -9.90
C HIS A 141 -22.21 -6.09 -10.01
N PHE A 142 -22.04 -4.91 -10.65
CA PHE A 142 -22.72 -4.47 -11.91
C PHE A 142 -22.33 -3.05 -12.40
N LEU A 143 -22.46 -2.85 -13.72
CA LEU A 143 -22.17 -1.70 -14.62
C LEU A 143 -22.95 -0.40 -14.27
N SER A 144 -22.66 0.84 -14.71
CA SER A 144 -21.87 1.45 -15.80
C SER A 144 -21.59 2.95 -15.51
N ASP A 145 -20.53 3.51 -16.11
CA ASP A 145 -20.02 4.90 -16.04
C ASP A 145 -19.28 5.27 -14.76
N PHE A 146 -18.26 4.45 -14.48
CA PHE A 146 -17.52 4.51 -13.24
C PHE A 146 -16.00 4.41 -13.49
N PHE A 147 -15.20 5.32 -12.92
CA PHE A 147 -13.75 5.27 -12.91
C PHE A 147 -13.30 4.14 -11.98
N VAL A 148 -12.77 3.05 -12.55
CA VAL A 148 -12.17 1.94 -11.80
C VAL A 148 -10.70 2.27 -11.54
N ALA A 149 -10.29 2.33 -10.27
CA ALA A 149 -8.90 2.43 -9.89
C ALA A 149 -8.36 1.03 -9.52
N ALA A 150 -7.58 0.40 -10.40
CA ALA A 150 -6.78 -0.78 -10.01
C ALA A 150 -5.40 -0.31 -9.53
N VAL A 151 -4.98 -0.74 -8.34
CA VAL A 151 -3.72 -0.34 -7.72
C VAL A 151 -2.67 -1.41 -8.04
N ASN A 152 -1.68 -1.10 -8.86
CA ASN A 152 -0.54 -2.00 -9.03
C ASN A 152 0.53 -1.64 -8.00
N PHE A 153 0.86 -2.58 -7.12
CA PHE A 153 1.93 -2.46 -6.11
C PHE A 153 3.31 -2.79 -6.70
#